data_AF-V2W139-F1
#
_entry.id   AF-V2W139-F1
#
_cell.length_a   1.000
_cell.length_b   1.000
_cell.length_c   1.000
_cell.angle_alpha   90.00
_cell.angle_beta   90.00
_cell.angle_gamma   90.00
#
_symmetry.space_group_name_H-M   'P 1'
#
loop_
_entity.id
_entity.type
_entity.pdbx_description
1 polymer ?
#
loop_
_entity_poly.entity_id
_entity_poly.type
_entity_poly.pdbx_seq_one_letter_code
_entity_poly.pdbx_strand_id
1 'polypeptide(L)'
;MKKLFLALGLSVLCASALAKSNSNAITVTVKTIEGFSESGDAFTFKTTSGKRYMVYNAGGANPIQGEELISSSAKSKKVICLRLSAEQTQPRLVESVRSGQCK
;
A
#
# COMPACT_ATOMS: atom_id res chain seq x y z
N MET A 1 53.96 -7.03 28.84
CA MET A 1 53.34 -5.84 28.20
C MET A 1 52.09 -6.29 27.44
N LYS A 2 50.90 -5.96 27.94
CA LYS A 2 49.60 -6.30 27.33
C LYS A 2 49.25 -5.25 26.28
N LYS A 3 49.09 -5.63 25.01
CA LYS A 3 48.57 -4.77 23.95
C LYS A 3 47.15 -5.22 23.63
N LEU A 4 46.15 -4.50 24.17
CA LEU A 4 44.75 -4.66 23.76
C LEU A 4 44.58 -3.96 22.41
N PHE A 5 44.21 -4.71 21.38
CA PHE A 5 43.74 -4.17 20.12
C PHE A 5 42.24 -3.94 20.23
N LEU A 6 41.83 -2.66 20.30
CA LEU A 6 40.45 -2.22 20.23
C LEU A 6 40.02 -2.27 18.75
N ALA A 7 39.17 -3.24 18.39
CA ALA A 7 38.59 -3.30 17.06
C ALA A 7 37.46 -2.26 16.95
N LEU A 8 37.65 -1.31 16.05
CA LEU A 8 36.72 -0.25 15.68
C LEU A 8 35.46 -0.89 15.06
N GLY A 9 34.32 -0.77 15.74
CA GLY A 9 33.02 -1.17 15.21
C GLY A 9 32.64 -0.29 14.02
N LEU A 10 32.48 -0.90 12.84
CA LEU A 10 31.94 -0.24 11.66
C LEU A 10 30.41 -0.23 11.77
N SER A 11 29.87 0.78 12.46
CA SER A 11 28.44 1.07 12.47
C SER A 11 28.04 1.59 11.09
N VAL A 12 27.60 0.69 10.21
CA VAL A 12 26.88 1.03 8.99
C VAL A 12 25.55 1.68 9.39
N LEU A 13 25.57 3.00 9.53
CA LEU A 13 24.38 3.85 9.57
C LEU A 13 23.71 3.75 8.20
N CYS A 14 22.82 2.77 8.06
CA CYS A 14 21.86 2.73 6.98
C CYS A 14 20.88 3.88 7.22
N ALA A 15 21.23 5.06 6.70
CA ALA A 15 20.36 6.22 6.67
C ALA A 15 19.22 5.94 5.70
N SER A 16 18.19 5.23 6.18
CA SER A 16 16.88 5.25 5.55
C SER A 16 16.34 6.67 5.71
N ALA A 17 16.66 7.52 4.74
CA ALA A 17 16.03 8.81 4.56
C ALA A 17 14.52 8.56 4.48
N LEU A 18 13.82 8.78 5.59
CA LEU A 18 12.38 8.75 5.66
C LEU A 18 11.90 10.00 4.91
N ALA A 19 11.74 9.85 3.59
CA ALA A 19 11.10 10.85 2.75
C ALA A 19 9.79 11.27 3.43
N LYS A 20 9.60 12.59 3.54
CA LYS A 20 8.45 13.24 4.17
C LYS A 20 7.16 12.56 3.70
N SER A 21 6.60 11.76 4.60
CA SER A 21 5.52 10.83 4.32
C SER A 21 4.29 11.60 3.84
N ASN A 22 3.89 11.39 2.58
CA ASN A 22 2.48 11.38 2.22
C ASN A 22 1.85 10.27 3.08
N SER A 23 1.49 10.58 4.33
CA SER A 23 1.20 9.62 5.41
C SER A 23 0.08 8.63 5.12
N ASN A 24 -0.68 8.89 4.06
CA ASN A 24 -1.74 8.02 3.58
C ASN A 24 -1.46 7.39 2.20
N ALA A 25 -0.31 7.61 1.59
CA ALA A 25 0.07 6.98 0.33
C ALA A 25 0.95 5.74 0.59
N ILE A 26 0.58 4.59 0.04
CA ILE A 26 1.35 3.35 0.17
C ILE A 26 1.52 2.63 -1.16
N THR A 27 2.71 2.07 -1.36
CA THR A 27 3.02 1.25 -2.53
C THR A 27 2.66 -0.21 -2.23
N VAL A 28 1.87 -0.84 -3.10
CA VAL A 28 1.45 -2.25 -2.95
C VAL A 28 1.39 -3.00 -4.27
N THR A 29 1.30 -4.33 -4.16
CA THR A 29 0.87 -5.22 -5.24
C THR A 29 -0.36 -5.98 -4.76
N VAL A 30 -1.40 -6.06 -5.59
CA VAL A 30 -2.63 -6.78 -5.27
C VAL A 30 -2.39 -8.28 -5.44
N LYS A 31 -2.74 -9.07 -4.42
CA LYS A 31 -2.66 -10.54 -4.44
C LYS A 31 -3.97 -11.15 -4.90
N THR A 32 -5.09 -10.72 -4.32
CA THR A 32 -6.42 -11.21 -4.66
C THR A 32 -7.48 -10.15 -4.36
N ILE A 33 -8.55 -10.14 -5.14
CA ILE A 33 -9.80 -9.44 -4.83
C ILE A 33 -10.66 -10.44 -4.05
N GLU A 34 -11.14 -10.08 -2.87
CA GLU A 34 -11.81 -11.02 -1.95
C GLU A 34 -13.34 -11.03 -2.11
N GLY A 35 -13.98 -9.90 -2.40
CA GLY A 35 -15.43 -9.86 -2.63
C GLY A 35 -16.03 -8.46 -2.56
N PHE A 36 -17.30 -8.38 -2.95
CA PHE A 36 -18.13 -7.18 -2.94
C PHE A 36 -19.06 -7.18 -1.71
N SER A 37 -19.49 -6.00 -1.26
CA SER A 37 -20.57 -5.84 -0.27
C SER A 37 -21.89 -6.37 -0.82
N GLU A 38 -22.87 -6.63 0.06
CA GLU A 38 -24.20 -7.09 -0.32
C GLU A 38 -24.91 -6.12 -1.29
N SER A 39 -24.69 -4.81 -1.14
CA SER A 39 -25.23 -3.79 -2.05
C SER A 39 -24.34 -3.50 -3.27
N GLY A 40 -23.18 -4.18 -3.40
CA GLY A 40 -22.24 -4.01 -4.51
C GLY A 40 -21.50 -2.67 -4.54
N ASP A 41 -21.67 -1.87 -3.50
CA ASP A 41 -21.15 -0.52 -3.32
C ASP A 41 -19.73 -0.47 -2.75
N ALA A 42 -19.17 -1.60 -2.34
CA ALA A 42 -17.80 -1.69 -1.90
C ALA A 42 -17.18 -3.02 -2.29
N PHE A 43 -15.86 -3.07 -2.42
CA PHE A 43 -15.13 -4.33 -2.50
C PHE A 43 -13.83 -4.29 -1.71
N THR A 44 -13.34 -5.48 -1.36
CA THR A 44 -12.10 -5.65 -0.62
C THR A 44 -11.05 -6.39 -1.45
N PHE A 45 -9.78 -6.05 -1.19
CA PHE A 45 -8.66 -6.76 -1.79
C PHE A 45 -7.51 -6.92 -0.79
N LYS A 46 -6.74 -7.99 -1.00
CA LYS A 46 -5.58 -8.34 -0.19
C LYS A 46 -4.30 -8.10 -0.98
N THR A 47 -3.30 -7.50 -0.34
CA THR A 47 -1.99 -7.27 -0.95
C THR A 47 -1.05 -8.46 -0.76
N THR A 48 0.07 -8.45 -1.47
CA THR A 48 1.16 -9.44 -1.31
C THR A 48 1.73 -9.48 0.10
N SER A 49 1.72 -8.35 0.81
CA SER A 49 2.07 -8.26 2.25
C SER A 49 1.00 -8.81 3.20
N GLY A 50 -0.14 -9.24 2.68
CA GLY A 50 -1.25 -9.80 3.47
C GLY A 50 -2.20 -8.77 4.07
N LYS A 51 -1.97 -7.47 3.87
CA LYS A 51 -2.86 -6.39 4.32
C LYS A 51 -4.12 -6.33 3.47
N ARG A 52 -5.22 -5.90 4.08
CA ARG A 52 -6.53 -5.71 3.43
C ARG A 52 -6.89 -4.26 3.31
N TYR A 53 -7.49 -3.91 2.18
CA TYR A 53 -8.00 -2.58 1.88
C TYR A 53 -9.39 -2.69 1.28
N MET A 54 -10.16 -1.62 1.43
CA MET A 54 -11.52 -1.50 0.93
C MET A 54 -11.59 -0.35 -0.06
N VAL A 55 -12.36 -0.55 -1.13
CA VAL A 55 -12.76 0.50 -2.06
C VAL A 55 -14.26 0.68 -1.90
N TYR A 56 -14.70 1.91 -1.68
CA TYR A 56 -16.10 2.26 -1.75
C TYR A 56 -16.39 2.84 -3.13
N ASN A 57 -17.30 2.23 -3.86
CA ASN A 57 -17.75 2.62 -5.19
C ASN A 57 -19.29 2.56 -5.20
N ALA A 58 -19.95 3.67 -4.86
CA ALA A 58 -21.40 3.79 -4.68
C ALA A 58 -22.24 3.28 -5.88
N GLY A 59 -22.45 1.96 -5.95
CA GLY A 59 -23.16 1.27 -7.02
C GLY A 59 -22.48 1.31 -8.39
N GLY A 60 -21.16 1.51 -8.47
CA GLY A 60 -20.46 1.63 -9.75
C GLY A 60 -20.64 2.98 -10.45
N ALA A 61 -21.50 3.87 -9.92
CA ALA A 61 -21.80 5.15 -10.54
C ALA A 61 -20.65 6.16 -10.41
N ASN A 62 -19.79 6.00 -9.40
CA ASN A 62 -18.69 6.90 -9.10
C ASN A 62 -17.44 6.09 -8.71
N PRO A 63 -16.76 5.44 -9.69
CA PRO A 63 -15.53 4.72 -9.41
C PRO A 63 -14.47 5.68 -8.88
N ILE A 64 -13.65 5.21 -7.95
CA ILE A 64 -12.50 6.01 -7.49
C ILE A 64 -11.48 6.14 -8.64
N GLN A 65 -10.70 7.21 -8.60
CA GLN A 65 -9.68 7.43 -9.61
C GLN A 65 -8.68 6.26 -9.63
N GLY A 66 -8.55 5.58 -10.78
CA GLY A 66 -7.60 4.50 -11.00
C GLY A 66 -8.02 3.14 -10.44
N GLU A 67 -9.29 2.95 -10.06
CA GLU A 67 -9.84 1.67 -9.56
C GLU A 67 -9.47 0.47 -10.47
N GLU A 68 -9.44 0.67 -11.79
CA GLU A 68 -9.09 -0.36 -12.77
C GLU A 68 -7.67 -0.92 -12.58
N LEU A 69 -6.77 -0.13 -11.98
CA LEU A 69 -5.41 -0.53 -11.68
C LEU A 69 -5.34 -1.60 -10.58
N ILE A 70 -6.34 -1.69 -9.70
CA ILE A 70 -6.42 -2.75 -8.68
C ILE A 70 -6.65 -4.10 -9.36
N SER A 71 -7.63 -4.16 -10.26
CA SER A 71 -7.92 -5.34 -11.08
C SER A 71 -6.75 -5.70 -12.00
N SER A 72 -6.11 -4.69 -12.60
CA SER A 72 -4.91 -4.88 -13.42
C SER A 72 -3.74 -5.41 -12.59
N SER A 73 -3.52 -4.88 -11.38
CA SER A 73 -2.48 -5.33 -10.45
C SER A 73 -2.70 -6.78 -10.03
N ALA A 74 -3.95 -7.19 -9.74
CA ALA A 74 -4.27 -8.57 -9.38
C ALA A 74 -3.91 -9.57 -10.49
N LYS A 75 -4.13 -9.20 -11.76
CA LYS A 75 -3.84 -10.04 -12.92
C LYS A 75 -2.35 -10.05 -13.30
N SER A 76 -1.71 -8.89 -13.26
CA SER A 76 -0.37 -8.68 -13.84
C SER A 76 0.75 -8.51 -12.81
N LYS A 77 0.42 -8.51 -11.51
CA LYS A 77 1.34 -8.27 -10.39
C LYS A 77 2.04 -6.91 -10.47
N LYS A 78 1.50 -5.96 -11.24
CA LYS A 78 2.02 -4.59 -11.34
C LYS A 78 1.89 -3.86 -10.00
N VAL A 79 2.91 -3.08 -9.69
CA VAL A 79 2.93 -2.22 -8.50
C VAL A 79 2.02 -1.01 -8.72
N ILE A 80 1.26 -0.66 -7.69
CA ILE A 80 0.37 0.49 -7.64
C ILE A 80 0.59 1.29 -6.35
N CYS A 81 0.29 2.58 -6.42
CA CYS A 81 0.26 3.47 -5.27
C CYS A 81 -1.19 3.69 -4.86
N LEU A 82 -1.53 3.34 -3.63
CA LEU A 82 -2.83 3.60 -3.02
C LEU A 82 -2.74 4.86 -2.19
N ARG A 83 -3.67 5.79 -2.40
CA ARG A 83 -3.95 6.85 -1.43
C ARG A 83 -5.09 6.36 -0.55
N LEU A 84 -4.85 6.33 0.75
CA LEU A 84 -5.78 5.86 1.77
C LEU A 84 -6.53 7.05 2.38
N SER A 85 -7.74 6.81 2.88
CA SER A 85 -8.43 7.79 3.73
C SER A 85 -7.63 8.07 4.98
N ALA A 86 -7.69 9.30 5.49
CA ALA A 86 -7.06 9.66 6.76
C ALA A 86 -7.65 8.90 7.95
N GLU A 87 -8.86 8.35 7.80
CA GLU A 87 -9.49 7.52 8.81
C GLU A 87 -8.73 6.19 9.01
N GLN A 88 -8.59 5.79 10.27
CA GLN A 88 -7.90 4.57 10.67
C GLN A 88 -8.86 3.38 10.83
N THR A 89 -9.93 3.35 10.05
CA THR A 89 -10.85 2.20 9.98
C THR A 89 -10.14 0.99 9.37
N GLN A 90 -10.44 -0.22 9.85
CA GLN A 90 -9.93 -1.46 9.27
C GLN A 90 -11.09 -2.28 8.69
N PRO A 91 -11.00 -2.74 7.42
CA PRO A 91 -9.95 -2.44 6.43
C PRO A 91 -9.91 -0.96 6.02
N ARG A 92 -8.71 -0.43 5.74
CA ARG A 92 -8.55 0.99 5.36
C ARG A 92 -9.18 1.28 4.00
N LEU A 93 -9.89 2.39 3.91
CA LEU A 93 -10.52 2.88 2.68
C LEU A 93 -9.47 3.47 1.72
N VAL A 94 -9.59 3.14 0.43
CA VAL A 94 -8.80 3.72 -0.66
C VAL A 94 -9.56 4.88 -1.28
N GLU A 95 -8.90 6.05 -1.40
CA GLU A 95 -9.45 7.26 -2.03
C GLU A 95 -9.10 7.35 -3.52
N SER A 96 -7.90 6.91 -3.90
CA SER A 96 -7.43 6.90 -5.29
C SER A 96 -6.26 5.95 -5.48
N VAL A 97 -6.02 5.59 -6.73
CA VAL A 97 -4.99 4.65 -7.15
C VAL A 97 -4.20 5.23 -8.30
N ARG A 98 -2.88 5.04 -8.26
CA ARG A 98 -1.98 5.42 -9.35
C ARG A 98 -1.09 4.24 -9.72
N SER A 99 -0.64 4.22 -10.96
CA SER A 99 0.32 3.22 -11.43
C SER A 99 1.70 3.49 -10.85
N GLY A 100 2.44 2.41 -10.56
CA GLY A 100 3.80 2.49 -10.03
C GLY A 100 3.88 2.80 -8.54
N GLN A 101 5.06 3.20 -8.09
CA GLN A 101 5.34 3.50 -6.69
C GLN A 101 4.81 4.90 -6.31
N CYS A 102 4.49 5.09 -5.03
CA CYS A 102 4.17 6.41 -4.51
C CYS A 102 5.36 7.37 -4.64
N LYS A 103 5.06 8.63 -4.96
CA LYS A 103 6.04 9.72 -5.08
C LYS A 103 5.96 10.66 -3.88
#